data_AF-A0AAD3TEY2-F1
#
_entry.id   AF-A0AAD3TEY2-F1
#
_cell.length_a   1.000
_cell.length_b   1.000
_cell.length_c   1.000
_cell.angle_alpha   90.00
_cell.angle_beta   90.00
_cell.angle_gamma   90.00
#
_symmetry.space_group_name_H-M   'P 1'
#
loop_
_entity.id
_entity.type
_entity.pdbx_description
1 polymer ?
#
loop_
_entity_poly.entity_id
_entity_poly.type
_entity_poly.pdbx_seq_one_letter_code
_entity_poly.pdbx_strand_id
1 'polypeptide(L)'
;MEGLDLSRNNSTRRSLAAKGYRGPCIASNPIDRCWRCNRNWERNRRRLADCAIGFGRGTYGGKYGRTYVVTDNSDNDMVNPKPGTIRHAVIQEEPLWIIFARPMVIRLNQELIMTSDKTIDGRGTNVHIAGGAGITIQFVENVIIHGIHLHDIVPGNGGMIRDSVSHYGFRTRSDGDAISVFGSSRVWLDHLSLTRAADGLIDIVQGSTAITISNCHMTHHNEVFLFGATNSYSEDRKMQITVAFNHFGKGLVQRMPRCRWGFFHVVNNDYTHWQMYAIGGSQHPTIISQGNRFIAPPDINAKEVTKREASESEWRSWTWRSENDLFLNGAYFRESGSPLTSNPYQKNMISAFPGKYVGQLTRFAGPRKFLIFESIAEGSKVSCCVNQGCEDVDSCKEEIDEGFQEATTRSTSWN
;
A
#
# COMPACT_ATOMS: atom_id res chain seq x y z
N MET A 1 12.02 51.31 -29.79
CA MET A 1 12.86 50.67 -28.76
C MET A 1 11.93 50.13 -27.70
N GLU A 2 11.89 48.80 -27.61
CA GLU A 2 11.41 47.93 -26.51
C GLU A 2 10.05 48.30 -25.86
N GLY A 3 8.91 47.62 -26.06
CA GLY A 3 8.66 46.23 -26.40
C GLY A 3 8.78 45.33 -25.16
N LEU A 4 7.66 44.96 -24.52
CA LEU A 4 7.38 43.57 -24.10
C LEU A 4 6.02 43.42 -23.40
N ASP A 5 5.25 42.53 -24.01
CA ASP A 5 4.03 41.83 -23.61
C ASP A 5 4.19 41.09 -22.26
N LEU A 6 3.18 41.20 -21.38
CA LEU A 6 3.07 40.41 -20.15
C LEU A 6 1.78 39.59 -20.18
N SER A 7 1.74 38.63 -21.10
CA SER A 7 0.92 37.43 -20.97
C SER A 7 1.22 36.76 -19.62
N ARG A 8 0.27 36.81 -18.69
CA ARG A 8 0.33 36.08 -17.41
C ARG A 8 0.37 34.58 -17.69
N ASN A 9 1.55 34.00 -17.52
CA ASN A 9 1.83 32.58 -17.59
C ASN A 9 0.91 31.77 -16.67
N ASN A 10 -0.07 31.09 -17.27
CA ASN A 10 -0.86 30.04 -16.65
C ASN A 10 -0.02 28.74 -16.59
N SER A 11 0.92 28.65 -15.64
CA SER A 11 1.79 27.48 -15.47
C SER A 11 1.29 26.53 -14.38
N THR A 12 0.16 25.84 -14.60
CA THR A 12 -0.34 24.76 -13.71
C THR A 12 -0.59 23.44 -14.45
N ARG A 13 0.09 23.20 -15.58
CA ARG A 13 0.13 21.89 -16.25
C ARG A 13 1.54 21.34 -16.35
N ARG A 14 2.19 21.05 -15.21
CA ARG A 14 3.28 20.06 -15.20
C ARG A 14 2.68 18.66 -15.20
N SER A 15 2.41 18.18 -16.40
CA SER A 15 2.55 16.79 -16.86
C SER A 15 2.82 15.76 -15.75
N LEU A 16 1.77 15.14 -15.21
CA LEU A 16 1.84 13.89 -14.45
C LEU A 16 1.89 12.65 -15.36
N ALA A 17 2.21 12.83 -16.64
CA ALA A 17 2.65 11.76 -17.52
C ALA A 17 4.10 11.37 -17.17
N ALA A 18 4.23 10.45 -16.22
CA ALA A 18 5.27 9.44 -16.09
C ALA A 18 6.64 9.69 -16.77
N LYS A 19 7.43 10.68 -16.30
CA LYS A 19 8.89 10.56 -16.37
C LYS A 19 9.36 9.91 -15.06
N GLY A 20 9.41 8.58 -15.05
CA GLY A 20 10.07 7.85 -13.96
C GLY A 20 11.49 8.40 -13.75
N TYR A 21 11.94 8.52 -12.51
CA TYR A 21 13.28 9.03 -12.18
C TYR A 21 14.36 8.24 -12.95
N ARG A 22 15.12 8.92 -13.82
CA ARG A 22 16.16 8.33 -14.70
C ARG A 22 17.60 8.56 -14.21
N GLY A 23 17.78 9.15 -13.03
CA GLY A 23 19.10 9.43 -12.47
C GLY A 23 19.75 8.20 -11.80
N PRO A 24 20.96 8.34 -11.23
CA PRO A 24 21.63 7.27 -10.48
C PRO A 24 20.74 6.78 -9.34
N CYS A 25 20.87 5.52 -8.90
CA CYS A 25 20.05 5.01 -7.80
C CYS A 25 20.17 5.91 -6.56
N ILE A 26 19.04 6.33 -6.00
CA ILE A 26 18.96 7.07 -4.74
C ILE A 26 18.06 6.29 -3.78
N ALA A 27 18.43 6.31 -2.51
CA ALA A 27 17.61 5.89 -1.38
C ALA A 27 17.56 7.03 -0.35
N SER A 28 16.36 7.53 -0.08
CA SER A 28 16.18 8.75 0.74
C SER A 28 15.90 8.43 2.20
N ASN A 29 15.08 7.41 2.48
CA ASN A 29 14.72 7.00 3.84
C ASN A 29 15.63 5.86 4.38
N PRO A 30 15.67 5.64 5.72
CA PRO A 30 16.57 4.66 6.35
C PRO A 30 16.37 3.21 5.89
N ILE A 31 15.13 2.79 5.60
CA ILE A 31 14.81 1.43 5.12
C ILE A 31 15.46 1.22 3.75
N ASP A 32 15.18 2.10 2.80
CA ASP A 32 15.69 1.98 1.44
C ASP A 32 17.22 2.09 1.40
N ARG A 33 17.82 2.91 2.25
CA ARG A 33 19.29 3.06 2.31
C ARG A 33 20.00 1.76 2.66
N CYS A 34 19.34 0.85 3.37
CA CYS A 34 19.90 -0.43 3.78
C CYS A 34 20.05 -1.44 2.62
N TRP A 35 19.19 -1.37 1.59
CA TRP A 35 19.15 -2.37 0.51
C TRP A 35 19.00 -1.83 -0.92
N ARG A 36 18.23 -0.76 -1.16
CA ARG A 36 17.69 -0.38 -2.48
C ARG A 36 18.76 -0.17 -3.55
N CYS A 37 19.82 0.53 -3.19
CA CYS A 37 20.91 0.88 -4.12
C CYS A 37 22.11 -0.07 -4.06
N ASN A 38 21.95 -1.24 -3.44
CA ASN A 38 22.94 -2.29 -3.53
C ASN A 38 22.97 -2.85 -4.96
N ARG A 39 24.09 -2.68 -5.68
CA ARG A 39 24.24 -3.19 -7.06
C ARG A 39 24.08 -4.70 -7.17
N ASN A 40 24.38 -5.43 -6.10
CA ASN A 40 24.32 -6.89 -6.02
C ASN A 40 23.04 -7.38 -5.31
N TRP A 41 21.97 -6.57 -5.25
CA TRP A 41 20.74 -6.94 -4.55
C TRP A 41 20.15 -8.27 -5.06
N GLU A 42 20.32 -8.61 -6.34
CA GLU A 42 19.83 -9.88 -6.90
C GLU A 42 20.57 -11.10 -6.34
N ARG A 43 21.90 -10.98 -6.15
CA ARG A 43 22.72 -12.02 -5.53
C ARG A 43 22.54 -12.07 -4.01
N ASN A 44 22.12 -10.95 -3.42
CA ASN A 44 21.96 -10.77 -1.98
C ASN A 44 20.52 -10.40 -1.59
N ARG A 45 19.51 -11.01 -2.23
CA ARG A 45 18.08 -10.67 -2.05
C ARG A 45 17.67 -10.61 -0.58
N ARG A 46 18.15 -11.58 0.19
CA ARG A 46 17.85 -11.80 1.60
C ARG A 46 18.35 -10.71 2.54
N ARG A 47 19.29 -9.86 2.10
CA ARG A 47 19.73 -8.67 2.85
C ARG A 47 18.56 -7.73 3.17
N LEU A 48 17.51 -7.72 2.34
CA LEU A 48 16.30 -6.95 2.60
C LEU A 48 15.74 -7.21 4.02
N ALA A 49 15.75 -8.46 4.48
CA ALA A 49 15.22 -8.86 5.78
C ALA A 49 15.96 -8.24 6.98
N ASP A 50 17.15 -7.66 6.77
CA ASP A 50 17.90 -6.95 7.81
C ASP A 50 17.56 -5.46 7.88
N CYS A 51 16.67 -4.99 7.01
CA CYS A 51 16.37 -3.56 6.84
C CYS A 51 15.06 -3.10 7.48
N ALA A 52 14.26 -4.03 8.03
CA ALA A 52 13.04 -3.69 8.75
C ALA A 52 13.37 -2.88 10.01
N ILE A 53 12.67 -1.76 10.20
CA ILE A 53 12.73 -0.92 11.41
C ILE A 53 11.32 -0.68 11.95
N GLY A 54 11.21 0.00 13.10
CA GLY A 54 9.92 0.15 13.79
C GLY A 54 9.56 -1.11 14.60
N PHE A 55 8.27 -1.29 14.87
CA PHE A 55 7.79 -2.45 15.62
C PHE A 55 7.96 -3.79 14.87
N GLY A 56 7.95 -3.78 13.54
CA GLY A 56 8.27 -4.95 12.71
C GLY A 56 9.78 -5.26 12.62
N ARG A 57 10.66 -4.52 13.31
CA ARG A 57 12.09 -4.82 13.35
C ARG A 57 12.34 -6.25 13.83
N GLY A 58 13.24 -6.95 13.14
CA GLY A 58 13.56 -8.35 13.44
C GLY A 58 12.69 -9.36 12.70
N THR A 59 11.69 -8.91 11.94
CA THR A 59 10.98 -9.75 10.98
C THR A 59 11.94 -10.21 9.90
N TYR A 60 12.26 -11.50 9.87
CA TYR A 60 13.22 -12.05 8.91
C TYR A 60 12.59 -12.82 7.75
N GLY A 61 11.28 -13.08 7.79
CA GLY A 61 10.58 -13.78 6.71
C GLY A 61 11.21 -15.14 6.39
N GLY A 62 11.36 -15.43 5.10
CA GLY A 62 12.04 -16.63 4.62
C GLY A 62 13.56 -16.52 4.50
N LYS A 63 14.23 -15.61 5.22
CA LYS A 63 15.68 -15.33 5.09
C LYS A 63 16.56 -16.58 5.16
N TYR A 64 16.25 -17.49 6.07
CA TYR A 64 17.04 -18.72 6.31
C TYR A 64 16.60 -19.91 5.45
N GLY A 65 15.61 -19.69 4.59
CA GLY A 65 15.06 -20.69 3.69
C GLY A 65 15.84 -20.88 2.41
N ARG A 66 15.38 -21.81 1.57
CA ARG A 66 15.76 -21.85 0.14
C ARG A 66 14.93 -20.84 -0.65
N THR A 67 15.37 -20.54 -1.86
CA THR A 67 14.58 -19.74 -2.80
C THR A 67 13.52 -20.63 -3.45
N TYR A 68 12.28 -20.16 -3.49
CA TYR A 68 11.20 -20.77 -4.27
C TYR A 68 10.87 -19.85 -5.44
N VAL A 69 10.83 -20.38 -6.65
CA VAL A 69 10.52 -19.59 -7.86
C VAL A 69 9.11 -19.93 -8.32
N VAL A 70 8.21 -18.96 -8.27
CA VAL A 70 6.88 -19.05 -8.86
C VAL A 70 7.03 -18.95 -10.37
N THR A 71 6.62 -20.02 -11.07
CA THR A 71 6.68 -20.18 -12.53
C THR A 71 5.30 -20.28 -13.16
N ASP A 72 4.27 -20.46 -12.35
CA ASP A 72 2.88 -20.67 -12.74
C ASP A 72 1.98 -19.71 -11.95
N ASN A 73 1.19 -18.91 -12.66
CA ASN A 73 0.30 -17.90 -12.08
C ASN A 73 -1.13 -18.41 -11.86
N SER A 74 -1.40 -19.70 -12.11
CA SER A 74 -2.71 -20.32 -11.87
C SER A 74 -2.98 -20.57 -10.39
N ASP A 75 -4.27 -20.62 -10.05
CA ASP A 75 -4.78 -20.86 -8.70
C ASP A 75 -6.04 -21.74 -8.75
N ASN A 76 -5.93 -22.90 -9.40
CA ASN A 76 -7.11 -23.70 -9.79
C ASN A 76 -7.53 -24.75 -8.77
N ASP A 77 -6.67 -25.13 -7.83
CA ASP A 77 -6.95 -26.13 -6.80
C ASP A 77 -6.57 -25.59 -5.42
N MET A 78 -7.59 -25.37 -4.58
CA MET A 78 -7.42 -24.80 -3.24
C MET A 78 -6.93 -25.84 -2.22
N VAL A 79 -7.06 -27.13 -2.53
CA VAL A 79 -6.70 -28.24 -1.65
C VAL A 79 -5.38 -28.88 -2.07
N ASN A 80 -5.09 -29.01 -3.36
CA ASN A 80 -3.85 -29.61 -3.86
C ASN A 80 -3.12 -28.66 -4.83
N PRO A 81 -2.61 -27.52 -4.34
CA PRO A 81 -1.94 -26.55 -5.20
C PRO A 81 -0.69 -27.17 -5.85
N LYS A 82 -0.50 -26.89 -7.14
CA LYS A 82 0.60 -27.46 -7.93
C LYS A 82 1.94 -26.80 -7.58
N PRO A 83 3.06 -27.55 -7.49
CA PRO A 83 4.40 -26.97 -7.42
C PRO A 83 4.65 -25.98 -8.58
N GLY A 84 5.30 -24.85 -8.28
CA GLY A 84 5.49 -23.72 -9.18
C GLY A 84 4.45 -22.61 -9.01
N THR A 85 3.34 -22.84 -8.30
CA THR A 85 2.33 -21.82 -7.98
C THR A 85 2.65 -21.08 -6.67
N ILE A 86 2.10 -19.88 -6.50
CA ILE A 86 2.24 -19.13 -5.25
C ILE A 86 1.53 -19.83 -4.08
N ARG A 87 0.35 -20.44 -4.31
CA ARG A 87 -0.39 -21.17 -3.26
C ARG A 87 0.41 -22.34 -2.72
N HIS A 88 1.06 -23.11 -3.59
CA HIS A 88 1.96 -24.16 -3.13
C HIS A 88 3.14 -23.57 -2.34
N ALA A 89 3.75 -22.48 -2.80
CA ALA A 89 4.92 -21.89 -2.16
C ALA A 89 4.65 -21.45 -0.70
N VAL A 90 3.52 -20.78 -0.46
CA VAL A 90 3.26 -20.14 0.84
C VAL A 90 2.85 -21.10 1.95
N ILE A 91 2.40 -22.31 1.61
CA ILE A 91 1.96 -23.32 2.59
C ILE A 91 3.07 -24.28 3.05
N GLN A 92 4.26 -24.21 2.44
CA GLN A 92 5.35 -25.13 2.78
C GLN A 92 5.80 -24.96 4.24
N GLU A 93 6.26 -26.05 4.84
CA GLU A 93 6.67 -26.05 6.26
C GLU A 93 7.98 -25.29 6.45
N GLU A 94 8.93 -25.42 5.53
CA GLU A 94 10.21 -24.75 5.64
C GLU A 94 10.11 -23.23 5.39
N PRO A 95 11.04 -22.44 5.93
CA PRO A 95 11.17 -21.04 5.53
C PRO A 95 11.41 -20.92 4.03
N LEU A 96 10.77 -19.97 3.36
CA LEU A 96 10.93 -19.78 1.91
C LEU A 96 11.05 -18.31 1.51
N TRP A 97 12.06 -18.03 0.69
CA TRP A 97 12.18 -16.77 -0.03
C TRP A 97 11.56 -16.93 -1.42
N ILE A 98 10.32 -16.49 -1.58
CA ILE A 98 9.49 -16.68 -2.77
C ILE A 98 9.73 -15.53 -3.74
N ILE A 99 10.19 -15.85 -4.95
CA ILE A 99 10.39 -14.92 -6.07
C ILE A 99 9.60 -15.36 -7.29
N PHE A 100 9.55 -14.53 -8.33
CA PHE A 100 8.78 -14.79 -9.54
C PHE A 100 9.72 -14.89 -10.75
N ALA A 101 9.47 -15.86 -11.63
CA ALA A 101 10.31 -16.11 -12.80
C ALA A 101 10.18 -15.04 -13.89
N ARG A 102 9.03 -14.37 -13.94
CA ARG A 102 8.65 -13.39 -14.96
C ARG A 102 7.57 -12.45 -14.41
N PRO A 103 7.24 -11.34 -15.09
CA PRO A 103 6.03 -10.58 -14.79
C PRO A 103 4.80 -11.49 -14.80
N MET A 104 3.91 -11.33 -13.83
CA MET A 104 2.72 -12.17 -13.68
C MET A 104 1.54 -11.38 -13.13
N VAL A 105 0.36 -11.69 -13.64
CA VAL A 105 -0.91 -11.35 -13.02
C VAL A 105 -1.49 -12.65 -12.44
N ILE A 106 -1.62 -12.70 -11.12
CA ILE A 106 -2.12 -13.84 -10.37
C ILE A 106 -3.53 -13.49 -9.90
N ARG A 107 -4.52 -14.22 -10.40
CA ARG A 107 -5.89 -14.15 -9.90
C ARG A 107 -6.06 -15.25 -8.86
N LEU A 108 -6.16 -14.88 -7.58
CA LEU A 108 -6.45 -15.82 -6.51
C LEU A 108 -7.95 -16.15 -6.53
N ASN A 109 -8.30 -17.43 -6.62
CA ASN A 109 -9.70 -17.84 -6.64
C ASN A 109 -10.33 -17.83 -5.25
N GLN A 110 -9.52 -18.03 -4.21
CA GLN A 110 -9.88 -17.87 -2.80
C GLN A 110 -8.70 -17.25 -2.05
N GLU A 111 -8.91 -16.83 -0.79
CA GLU A 111 -7.86 -16.23 0.04
C GLU A 111 -6.55 -17.05 0.00
N LEU A 112 -5.42 -16.36 -0.17
CA LEU A 112 -4.10 -16.98 -0.10
C LEU A 112 -3.66 -17.01 1.37
N ILE A 113 -3.93 -18.13 2.04
CA ILE A 113 -3.50 -18.39 3.41
C ILE A 113 -2.08 -18.95 3.40
N MET A 114 -1.24 -18.54 4.35
CA MET A 114 0.18 -18.91 4.40
C MET A 114 0.64 -19.34 5.78
N THR A 115 1.75 -20.07 5.82
CA THR A 115 2.47 -20.45 7.05
C THR A 115 3.53 -19.40 7.43
N SER A 116 4.15 -19.58 8.61
CA SER A 116 5.25 -18.74 9.10
C SER A 116 6.50 -18.75 8.23
N ASP A 117 7.39 -17.78 8.47
CA ASP A 117 8.74 -17.71 7.90
C ASP A 117 8.74 -17.63 6.35
N LYS A 118 7.87 -16.79 5.80
CA LYS A 118 7.73 -16.58 4.36
C LYS A 118 8.13 -15.16 3.97
N THR A 119 8.82 -15.05 2.84
CA THR A 119 9.00 -13.78 2.14
C THR A 119 8.41 -13.89 0.75
N ILE A 120 7.47 -13.01 0.39
CA ILE A 120 7.04 -12.78 -0.99
C ILE A 120 7.81 -11.56 -1.51
N ASP A 121 8.75 -11.77 -2.43
CA ASP A 121 9.65 -10.75 -2.97
C ASP A 121 9.41 -10.53 -4.47
N GLY A 122 8.67 -9.47 -4.80
CA GLY A 122 8.37 -9.07 -6.17
C GLY A 122 9.54 -8.41 -6.92
N ARG A 123 10.69 -8.16 -6.29
CA ARG A 123 11.79 -7.43 -6.95
C ARG A 123 12.34 -8.22 -8.15
N GLY A 124 12.50 -7.52 -9.26
CA GLY A 124 13.01 -8.07 -10.53
C GLY A 124 11.91 -8.37 -11.53
N THR A 125 10.64 -8.32 -11.10
CA THR A 125 9.47 -8.67 -11.90
C THR A 125 8.32 -7.72 -11.60
N ASN A 126 7.40 -7.56 -12.53
CA ASN A 126 6.15 -6.85 -12.26
C ASN A 126 5.06 -7.85 -11.88
N VAL A 127 4.70 -7.91 -10.59
CA VAL A 127 3.80 -8.94 -10.04
C VAL A 127 2.55 -8.28 -9.50
N HIS A 128 1.42 -8.73 -10.01
CA HIS A 128 0.09 -8.28 -9.63
C HIS A 128 -0.69 -9.44 -9.04
N ILE A 129 -1.29 -9.23 -7.87
CA ILE A 129 -2.38 -10.05 -7.35
C ILE A 129 -3.66 -9.25 -7.60
N ALA A 130 -4.50 -9.71 -8.51
CA ALA A 130 -5.59 -8.88 -9.00
C ALA A 130 -6.83 -9.64 -9.49
N GLY A 131 -7.97 -8.96 -9.38
CA GLY A 131 -9.27 -9.43 -9.87
C GLY A 131 -9.90 -10.54 -9.04
N GLY A 132 -9.18 -11.11 -8.08
CA GLY A 132 -9.61 -12.24 -7.24
C GLY A 132 -9.52 -11.91 -5.76
N ALA A 133 -9.40 -12.93 -4.92
CA ALA A 133 -9.28 -12.79 -3.47
C ALA A 133 -7.92 -12.21 -3.04
N GLY A 134 -7.85 -11.80 -1.77
CA GLY A 134 -6.64 -11.24 -1.14
C GLY A 134 -5.74 -12.26 -0.45
N ILE A 135 -4.79 -11.73 0.33
CA ILE A 135 -3.82 -12.50 1.12
C ILE A 135 -4.24 -12.53 2.59
N THR A 136 -4.13 -13.68 3.24
CA THR A 136 -4.47 -13.86 4.65
C THR A 136 -3.29 -14.41 5.44
N ILE A 137 -2.76 -13.61 6.36
CA ILE A 137 -1.68 -13.95 7.29
C ILE A 137 -2.34 -14.23 8.64
N GLN A 138 -2.63 -15.50 8.93
CA GLN A 138 -3.44 -15.88 10.08
C GLN A 138 -2.69 -16.83 11.01
N PHE A 139 -2.61 -16.48 12.30
CA PHE A 139 -2.00 -17.28 13.38
C PHE A 139 -0.56 -17.71 13.10
N VAL A 140 0.17 -16.91 12.34
CA VAL A 140 1.56 -17.15 11.94
C VAL A 140 2.45 -15.98 12.31
N GLU A 141 3.76 -16.17 12.17
CA GLU A 141 4.75 -15.16 12.47
C GLU A 141 5.88 -15.11 11.44
N ASN A 142 6.66 -14.03 11.45
CA ASN A 142 7.80 -13.80 10.57
C ASN A 142 7.41 -13.83 9.08
N VAL A 143 6.60 -12.86 8.64
CA VAL A 143 6.19 -12.74 7.23
C VAL A 143 6.63 -11.41 6.65
N ILE A 144 7.23 -11.45 5.46
CA ILE A 144 7.57 -10.27 4.66
C ILE A 144 6.79 -10.32 3.35
N ILE A 145 6.06 -9.27 3.01
CA ILE A 145 5.49 -9.08 1.67
C ILE A 145 6.06 -7.80 1.11
N HIS A 146 6.80 -7.93 0.00
CA HIS A 146 7.59 -6.84 -0.54
C HIS A 146 7.45 -6.68 -2.05
N GLY A 147 7.18 -5.45 -2.49
CA GLY A 147 7.38 -5.05 -3.88
C GLY A 147 6.38 -5.65 -4.88
N ILE A 148 5.14 -5.88 -4.47
CA ILE A 148 4.06 -6.39 -5.34
C ILE A 148 2.87 -5.41 -5.42
N HIS A 149 2.06 -5.57 -6.45
CA HIS A 149 0.81 -4.84 -6.65
C HIS A 149 -0.37 -5.70 -6.20
N LEU A 150 -1.30 -5.14 -5.42
CA LEU A 150 -2.58 -5.75 -5.07
C LEU A 150 -3.72 -4.82 -5.46
N HIS A 151 -4.63 -5.26 -6.33
CA HIS A 151 -5.72 -4.40 -6.77
C HIS A 151 -6.92 -5.12 -7.34
N ASP A 152 -8.06 -4.45 -7.36
CA ASP A 152 -9.34 -5.01 -7.83
C ASP A 152 -9.65 -6.33 -7.11
N ILE A 153 -9.39 -6.32 -5.79
CA ILE A 153 -9.58 -7.48 -4.92
C ILE A 153 -11.07 -7.62 -4.63
N VAL A 154 -11.58 -8.84 -4.72
CA VAL A 154 -12.99 -9.17 -4.52
C VAL A 154 -13.14 -10.34 -3.55
N PRO A 155 -14.29 -10.46 -2.85
CA PRO A 155 -14.63 -11.61 -2.03
C PRO A 155 -14.46 -12.94 -2.76
N GLY A 156 -13.78 -13.89 -2.14
CA GLY A 156 -13.82 -15.30 -2.52
C GLY A 156 -15.04 -15.96 -1.89
N ASN A 157 -15.63 -16.94 -2.55
CA ASN A 157 -16.84 -17.63 -2.04
C ASN A 157 -16.58 -18.56 -0.84
N GLY A 158 -15.32 -18.78 -0.46
CA GLY A 158 -14.93 -19.77 0.53
C GLY A 158 -14.87 -21.19 -0.04
N GLY A 159 -14.97 -22.19 0.84
CA GLY A 159 -14.84 -23.61 0.53
C GLY A 159 -13.68 -24.27 1.29
N MET A 160 -13.28 -25.47 0.86
CA MET A 160 -12.11 -26.14 1.43
C MET A 160 -10.84 -25.47 0.90
N ILE A 161 -10.04 -24.91 1.81
CA ILE A 161 -8.80 -24.20 1.48
C ILE A 161 -7.67 -24.78 2.33
N ARG A 162 -6.57 -25.12 1.66
CA ARG A 162 -5.32 -25.54 2.31
C ARG A 162 -4.55 -24.34 2.82
N ASP A 163 -4.16 -24.40 4.09
CA ASP A 163 -3.36 -23.37 4.77
C ASP A 163 -1.95 -23.87 5.15
N SER A 164 -1.72 -25.17 5.12
CA SER A 164 -0.41 -25.81 5.35
C SER A 164 -0.31 -27.16 4.65
N VAL A 165 0.88 -27.76 4.61
CA VAL A 165 1.09 -29.11 4.05
C VAL A 165 0.21 -30.16 4.71
N SER A 166 -0.03 -30.05 6.02
CA SER A 166 -0.76 -31.04 6.81
C SER A 166 -2.22 -30.69 7.11
N HIS A 167 -2.67 -29.46 6.80
CA HIS A 167 -4.02 -29.02 7.12
C HIS A 167 -4.70 -28.25 5.98
N TYR A 168 -6.00 -28.51 5.81
CA TYR A 168 -6.94 -27.73 5.01
C TYR A 168 -8.28 -27.74 5.72
N GLY A 169 -9.02 -26.63 5.64
CA GLY A 169 -10.26 -26.44 6.39
C GLY A 169 -11.31 -25.71 5.59
N PHE A 170 -12.55 -25.79 6.05
CA PHE A 170 -13.65 -25.02 5.47
C PHE A 170 -13.52 -23.55 5.84
N ARG A 171 -13.57 -22.68 4.83
CA ARG A 171 -13.54 -21.22 4.96
C ARG A 171 -14.85 -20.64 4.43
N THR A 172 -15.40 -19.67 5.14
CA THR A 172 -16.54 -18.90 4.66
C THR A 172 -16.12 -17.93 3.57
N ARG A 173 -17.10 -17.23 2.98
CA ARG A 173 -16.85 -16.11 2.09
C ARG A 173 -15.90 -15.11 2.76
N SER A 174 -14.89 -14.64 2.03
CA SER A 174 -13.97 -13.62 2.53
C SER A 174 -14.54 -12.21 2.34
N ASP A 175 -14.08 -11.26 3.15
CA ASP A 175 -14.59 -9.88 3.11
C ASP A 175 -14.14 -9.12 1.87
N GLY A 176 -12.97 -9.49 1.32
CA GLY A 176 -12.40 -8.88 0.12
C GLY A 176 -11.32 -7.83 0.42
N ASP A 177 -10.63 -7.97 1.56
CA ASP A 177 -9.43 -7.21 1.88
C ASP A 177 -8.26 -7.56 0.97
N ALA A 178 -7.39 -6.61 0.66
CA ALA A 178 -6.17 -6.94 -0.09
C ALA A 178 -5.17 -7.76 0.76
N ILE A 179 -4.97 -7.38 2.02
CA ILE A 179 -4.18 -8.14 2.99
C ILE A 179 -4.88 -8.12 4.36
N SER A 180 -5.17 -9.31 4.90
CA SER A 180 -5.67 -9.47 6.27
C SER A 180 -4.60 -10.12 7.16
N VAL A 181 -4.32 -9.53 8.32
CA VAL A 181 -3.38 -10.02 9.34
C VAL A 181 -4.14 -10.31 10.62
N PHE A 182 -4.22 -11.59 10.99
CA PHE A 182 -5.13 -12.07 12.02
C PHE A 182 -4.38 -12.91 13.07
N GLY A 183 -4.26 -12.40 14.30
CA GLY A 183 -3.56 -13.10 15.38
C GLY A 183 -2.10 -13.42 15.08
N SER A 184 -1.43 -12.53 14.34
CA SER A 184 -0.09 -12.74 13.80
C SER A 184 0.93 -11.75 14.36
N SER A 185 2.20 -12.13 14.35
CA SER A 185 3.28 -11.26 14.83
C SER A 185 4.50 -11.21 13.92
N ARG A 186 5.28 -10.12 14.01
CA ARG A 186 6.50 -9.95 13.20
C ARG A 186 6.16 -10.02 11.71
N VAL A 187 5.39 -9.03 11.26
CA VAL A 187 4.99 -8.88 9.85
C VAL A 187 5.55 -7.58 9.31
N TRP A 188 6.10 -7.63 8.10
CA TRP A 188 6.60 -6.45 7.40
C TRP A 188 6.00 -6.37 6.00
N LEU A 189 5.16 -5.35 5.79
CA LEU A 189 4.52 -5.05 4.51
C LEU A 189 5.23 -3.84 3.90
N ASP A 190 5.99 -4.05 2.83
CA ASP A 190 6.91 -3.05 2.32
C ASP A 190 6.81 -2.83 0.81
N HIS A 191 6.91 -1.59 0.34
CA HIS A 191 6.91 -1.29 -1.09
C HIS A 191 5.71 -1.87 -1.85
N LEU A 192 4.53 -1.95 -1.21
CA LEU A 192 3.32 -2.44 -1.86
C LEU A 192 2.61 -1.33 -2.64
N SER A 193 1.91 -1.70 -3.70
CA SER A 193 0.94 -0.81 -4.36
C SER A 193 -0.45 -1.38 -4.15
N LEU A 194 -1.30 -0.67 -3.43
CA LEU A 194 -2.65 -1.15 -3.07
C LEU A 194 -3.72 -0.18 -3.60
N THR A 195 -4.76 -0.69 -4.27
CA THR A 195 -5.85 0.14 -4.80
C THR A 195 -7.10 -0.71 -5.04
N ARG A 196 -8.30 -0.15 -4.83
CA ARG A 196 -9.59 -0.78 -5.19
C ARG A 196 -9.73 -2.23 -4.68
N ALA A 197 -9.56 -2.48 -3.39
CA ALA A 197 -10.13 -3.69 -2.78
C ALA A 197 -11.64 -3.52 -2.56
N ALA A 198 -12.37 -4.61 -2.34
CA ALA A 198 -13.80 -4.59 -2.11
C ALA A 198 -14.15 -4.09 -0.71
N ASP A 199 -13.36 -4.47 0.30
CA ASP A 199 -13.51 -3.98 1.69
C ASP A 199 -12.32 -3.11 2.10
N GLY A 200 -11.34 -3.61 2.88
CA GLY A 200 -10.14 -2.87 3.29
C GLY A 200 -8.91 -3.09 2.39
N LEU A 201 -7.92 -2.18 2.42
CA LEU A 201 -6.60 -2.51 1.84
C LEU A 201 -5.77 -3.38 2.79
N ILE A 202 -5.64 -2.96 4.04
CA ILE A 202 -4.91 -3.75 5.05
C ILE A 202 -5.66 -3.74 6.37
N ASP A 203 -6.07 -4.93 6.78
CA ASP A 203 -6.72 -5.18 8.06
C ASP A 203 -5.78 -5.92 9.00
N ILE A 204 -5.57 -5.40 10.20
CA ILE A 204 -4.69 -5.98 11.22
C ILE A 204 -5.46 -6.09 12.52
N VAL A 205 -5.77 -7.32 12.92
CA VAL A 205 -6.79 -7.60 13.92
C VAL A 205 -6.39 -8.78 14.81
N GLN A 206 -7.24 -9.09 15.79
CA GLN A 206 -7.13 -10.25 16.66
C GLN A 206 -5.81 -10.33 17.43
N GLY A 207 -5.37 -9.23 18.02
CA GLY A 207 -4.18 -9.19 18.86
C GLY A 207 -2.86 -9.28 18.08
N SER A 208 -2.90 -9.04 16.76
CA SER A 208 -1.70 -8.95 15.95
C SER A 208 -0.78 -7.83 16.43
N THR A 209 0.55 -8.04 16.40
CA THR A 209 1.51 -7.09 16.96
C THR A 209 2.91 -7.22 16.36
N ALA A 210 3.82 -6.29 16.67
CA ALA A 210 5.16 -6.21 16.09
C ALA A 210 5.13 -6.10 14.55
N ILE A 211 4.46 -5.07 14.04
CA ILE A 211 4.22 -4.89 12.59
C ILE A 211 4.76 -3.56 12.09
N THR A 212 5.36 -3.57 10.90
CA THR A 212 5.71 -2.36 10.16
C THR A 212 5.06 -2.38 8.78
N ILE A 213 4.42 -1.28 8.39
CA ILE A 213 3.92 -1.02 7.04
C ILE A 213 4.73 0.16 6.50
N SER A 214 5.53 -0.08 5.47
CA SER A 214 6.46 0.94 4.97
C SER A 214 6.59 1.07 3.46
N ASN A 215 6.93 2.27 3.01
CA ASN A 215 7.19 2.56 1.59
C ASN A 215 6.06 2.14 0.64
N CYS A 216 4.82 1.98 1.12
CA CYS A 216 3.70 1.57 0.30
C CYS A 216 3.07 2.78 -0.42
N HIS A 217 2.45 2.54 -1.57
CA HIS A 217 1.70 3.52 -2.33
C HIS A 217 0.24 3.10 -2.45
N MET A 218 -0.67 3.94 -1.98
CA MET A 218 -2.10 3.63 -1.93
C MET A 218 -2.91 4.69 -2.65
N THR A 219 -3.91 4.26 -3.43
CA THR A 219 -4.81 5.17 -4.16
C THR A 219 -6.22 4.57 -4.33
N HIS A 220 -7.21 5.40 -4.67
CA HIS A 220 -8.57 5.01 -5.07
C HIS A 220 -9.20 3.91 -4.19
N HIS A 221 -9.45 4.24 -2.93
CA HIS A 221 -10.04 3.30 -2.00
C HIS A 221 -10.68 4.00 -0.79
N ASN A 222 -11.74 3.42 -0.24
CA ASN A 222 -12.45 4.03 0.88
C ASN A 222 -11.75 3.72 2.21
N GLU A 223 -11.63 2.43 2.54
CA GLU A 223 -11.26 1.96 3.87
C GLU A 223 -9.80 1.47 3.87
N VAL A 224 -8.85 2.39 4.05
CA VAL A 224 -7.43 2.07 3.79
C VAL A 224 -6.86 1.04 4.77
N PHE A 225 -6.74 1.39 6.05
CA PHE A 225 -6.16 0.55 7.08
C PHE A 225 -7.07 0.45 8.32
N LEU A 226 -7.44 -0.76 8.71
CA LEU A 226 -8.15 -1.03 9.96
C LEU A 226 -7.25 -1.77 10.94
N PHE A 227 -6.94 -1.14 12.07
CA PHE A 227 -6.15 -1.73 13.14
C PHE A 227 -7.02 -1.97 14.38
N GLY A 228 -7.34 -3.24 14.62
CA GLY A 228 -8.32 -3.74 15.58
C GLY A 228 -9.75 -3.59 15.06
N ALA A 229 -10.49 -4.70 14.90
CA ALA A 229 -11.79 -4.72 14.20
C ALA A 229 -12.98 -4.26 15.07
N THR A 230 -12.99 -4.66 16.35
CA THR A 230 -14.15 -4.55 17.22
C THR A 230 -13.87 -3.76 18.50
N ASN A 231 -14.91 -3.13 19.03
CA ASN A 231 -14.88 -2.37 20.27
C ASN A 231 -14.87 -3.25 21.53
N SER A 232 -15.03 -4.58 21.40
CA SER A 232 -15.08 -5.51 22.53
C SER A 232 -13.84 -6.38 22.69
N TYR A 233 -12.88 -6.34 21.76
CA TYR A 233 -11.70 -7.21 21.77
C TYR A 233 -10.50 -6.49 22.40
N SER A 234 -10.47 -6.44 23.73
CA SER A 234 -9.44 -5.73 24.49
C SER A 234 -8.03 -6.30 24.38
N GLU A 235 -7.87 -7.52 23.84
CA GLU A 235 -6.57 -8.12 23.56
C GLU A 235 -5.76 -7.31 22.53
N ASP A 236 -6.41 -6.48 21.71
CA ASP A 236 -5.74 -5.55 20.80
C ASP A 236 -4.94 -4.46 21.52
N ARG A 237 -5.03 -4.32 22.85
CA ARG A 237 -4.16 -3.40 23.63
C ARG A 237 -2.68 -3.70 23.47
N LYS A 238 -2.31 -4.96 23.14
CA LYS A 238 -0.92 -5.36 22.88
C LYS A 238 -0.44 -5.01 21.46
N MET A 239 -1.34 -4.56 20.58
CA MET A 239 -1.04 -4.22 19.19
C MET A 239 -0.04 -3.07 19.13
N GLN A 240 1.04 -3.28 18.38
CA GLN A 240 2.09 -2.29 18.15
C GLN A 240 2.41 -2.25 16.66
N ILE A 241 2.11 -1.13 16.01
CA ILE A 241 2.24 -0.98 14.55
C ILE A 241 2.96 0.31 14.21
N THR A 242 3.95 0.21 13.32
CA THR A 242 4.61 1.36 12.69
C THR A 242 4.09 1.56 11.27
N VAL A 243 3.62 2.76 10.96
CA VAL A 243 3.23 3.19 9.61
C VAL A 243 4.24 4.24 9.17
N ALA A 244 5.12 3.89 8.23
CA ALA A 244 6.28 4.74 7.90
C ALA A 244 6.56 4.91 6.41
N PHE A 245 6.90 6.14 5.98
CA PHE A 245 7.35 6.42 4.61
C PHE A 245 6.35 6.03 3.50
N ASN A 246 5.08 5.87 3.84
CA ASN A 246 4.04 5.56 2.86
C ASN A 246 3.60 6.81 2.12
N HIS A 247 3.13 6.64 0.88
CA HIS A 247 2.44 7.68 0.12
C HIS A 247 0.95 7.34 0.04
N PHE A 248 0.15 8.10 0.78
CA PHE A 248 -1.31 8.10 0.72
C PHE A 248 -1.75 9.08 -0.36
N GLY A 249 -1.98 8.50 -1.54
CA GLY A 249 -2.22 9.22 -2.79
C GLY A 249 -3.67 9.58 -3.04
N LYS A 250 -3.99 9.81 -4.32
CA LYS A 250 -5.29 10.28 -4.78
C LYS A 250 -6.42 9.28 -4.56
N GLY A 251 -7.61 9.80 -4.27
CA GLY A 251 -8.85 9.02 -4.19
C GLY A 251 -8.96 8.13 -2.95
N LEU A 252 -8.20 8.43 -1.89
CA LEU A 252 -8.36 7.76 -0.61
C LEU A 252 -9.41 8.50 0.22
N VAL A 253 -10.35 7.78 0.82
CA VAL A 253 -11.41 8.44 1.62
C VAL A 253 -10.96 8.62 3.07
N GLN A 254 -10.61 7.52 3.74
CA GLN A 254 -10.39 7.50 5.19
C GLN A 254 -9.48 6.36 5.67
N ARG A 255 -9.28 6.29 7.00
CA ARG A 255 -8.59 5.20 7.72
C ARG A 255 -7.10 5.03 7.37
N MET A 256 -6.30 6.08 7.48
CA MET A 256 -4.86 6.07 7.17
C MET A 256 -3.96 6.39 8.40
N PRO A 257 -4.04 5.68 9.53
CA PRO A 257 -4.88 4.51 9.80
C PRO A 257 -6.17 4.83 10.57
N ARG A 258 -7.06 3.83 10.72
CA ARG A 258 -8.09 3.80 11.77
C ARG A 258 -7.72 2.77 12.85
N CYS A 259 -7.56 3.24 14.08
CA CYS A 259 -6.98 2.45 15.17
C CYS A 259 -7.95 2.17 16.32
N ARG A 260 -7.74 1.05 17.00
CA ARG A 260 -8.33 0.72 18.30
C ARG A 260 -7.29 0.19 19.27
N TRP A 261 -7.44 0.51 20.56
CA TRP A 261 -6.69 -0.04 21.70
C TRP A 261 -5.18 0.23 21.75
N GLY A 262 -4.42 -0.31 20.80
CA GLY A 262 -2.97 -0.46 20.87
C GLY A 262 -2.17 0.84 20.71
N PHE A 263 -0.89 0.65 20.38
CA PHE A 263 0.08 1.73 20.18
C PHE A 263 0.50 1.83 18.71
N PHE A 264 0.34 3.03 18.15
CA PHE A 264 0.53 3.29 16.73
C PHE A 264 1.51 4.43 16.52
N HIS A 265 2.60 4.13 15.84
CA HIS A 265 3.60 5.11 15.46
C HIS A 265 3.45 5.45 13.97
N VAL A 266 2.95 6.65 13.69
CA VAL A 266 2.68 7.14 12.33
C VAL A 266 3.74 8.18 11.98
N VAL A 267 4.71 7.81 11.14
CA VAL A 267 5.95 8.59 10.99
C VAL A 267 6.38 8.82 9.54
N ASN A 268 6.64 10.07 9.18
CA ASN A 268 7.15 10.46 7.87
C ASN A 268 6.36 9.93 6.66
N ASN A 269 5.04 9.85 6.75
CA ASN A 269 4.15 9.52 5.64
C ASN A 269 3.68 10.79 4.90
N ASP A 270 3.42 10.67 3.60
CA ASP A 270 2.92 11.75 2.74
C ASP A 270 1.43 11.56 2.46
N TYR A 271 0.61 12.46 2.96
CA TYR A 271 -0.85 12.47 2.80
C TYR A 271 -1.25 13.61 1.88
N THR A 272 -1.74 13.27 0.70
CA THR A 272 -1.93 14.28 -0.35
C THR A 272 -3.40 14.55 -0.70
N HIS A 273 -4.32 13.60 -0.49
CA HIS A 273 -5.68 13.67 -1.04
C HIS A 273 -6.70 12.80 -0.28
N TRP A 274 -6.77 12.88 1.06
CA TRP A 274 -7.88 12.23 1.77
C TRP A 274 -9.21 12.94 1.48
N GLN A 275 -10.34 12.23 1.55
CA GLN A 275 -11.67 12.81 1.27
C GLN A 275 -12.54 13.00 2.51
N MET A 276 -12.24 12.34 3.63
CA MET A 276 -12.98 12.50 4.88
C MET A 276 -12.06 12.84 6.05
N TYR A 277 -11.15 11.93 6.42
CA TYR A 277 -10.11 12.17 7.43
C TYR A 277 -8.88 11.31 7.11
N ALA A 278 -7.73 11.65 7.66
CA ALA A 278 -6.52 10.84 7.49
C ALA A 278 -6.38 9.82 8.62
N ILE A 279 -6.24 10.28 9.87
CA ILE A 279 -5.95 9.43 11.04
C ILE A 279 -7.19 9.37 11.93
N GLY A 280 -7.63 8.18 12.33
CA GLY A 280 -8.80 8.05 13.17
C GLY A 280 -8.77 6.88 14.13
N GLY A 281 -9.81 6.75 14.95
CA GLY A 281 -9.89 5.66 15.90
C GLY A 281 -11.04 5.75 16.92
N SER A 282 -11.17 4.65 17.66
CA SER A 282 -12.12 4.42 18.76
C SER A 282 -11.46 3.54 19.82
N GLN A 283 -11.98 3.48 21.05
CA GLN A 283 -11.41 2.65 22.12
C GLN A 283 -9.95 3.03 22.47
N HIS A 284 -9.73 4.32 22.73
CA HIS A 284 -8.48 4.86 23.34
C HIS A 284 -7.15 4.36 22.76
N PRO A 285 -6.96 4.30 21.43
CA PRO A 285 -5.65 3.99 20.86
C PRO A 285 -4.66 5.10 21.20
N THR A 286 -3.40 4.73 21.42
CA THR A 286 -2.30 5.70 21.50
C THR A 286 -1.74 5.93 20.10
N ILE A 287 -1.83 7.16 19.59
CA ILE A 287 -1.35 7.51 18.26
C ILE A 287 -0.30 8.60 18.37
N ILE A 288 0.92 8.28 17.95
CA ILE A 288 2.05 9.21 17.92
C ILE A 288 2.35 9.52 16.45
N SER A 289 1.89 10.69 16.00
CA SER A 289 2.13 11.24 14.67
C SER A 289 3.40 12.09 14.68
N GLN A 290 4.43 11.70 13.92
CA GLN A 290 5.69 12.44 13.89
C GLN A 290 6.20 12.68 12.47
N GLY A 291 6.48 13.93 12.14
CA GLY A 291 7.18 14.28 10.90
C GLY A 291 6.43 13.91 9.62
N ASN A 292 5.12 13.72 9.66
CA ASN A 292 4.29 13.47 8.48
C ASN A 292 4.06 14.77 7.70
N ARG A 293 3.57 14.63 6.47
CA ARG A 293 3.14 15.78 5.66
C ARG A 293 1.69 15.59 5.27
N PHE A 294 0.87 16.58 5.57
CA PHE A 294 -0.57 16.59 5.35
C PHE A 294 -0.95 17.74 4.43
N ILE A 295 -1.44 17.44 3.24
CA ILE A 295 -2.05 18.41 2.34
C ILE A 295 -3.55 18.17 2.37
N ALA A 296 -4.28 19.03 3.06
CA ALA A 296 -5.74 18.88 3.12
C ALA A 296 -6.36 19.01 1.72
N PRO A 297 -7.46 18.29 1.43
CA PRO A 297 -8.24 18.49 0.22
C PRO A 297 -8.83 19.91 0.18
N PRO A 298 -9.34 20.37 -0.99
CA PRO A 298 -10.04 21.66 -1.08
C PRO A 298 -11.28 21.75 -0.17
N ASP A 299 -11.95 20.63 0.09
CA ASP A 299 -13.13 20.57 0.98
C ASP A 299 -12.82 21.12 2.38
N ILE A 300 -13.65 22.06 2.82
CA ILE A 300 -13.53 22.72 4.13
C ILE A 300 -13.88 21.78 5.29
N ASN A 301 -14.69 20.75 5.04
CA ASN A 301 -15.11 19.79 6.06
C ASN A 301 -14.04 18.71 6.32
N ALA A 302 -13.03 18.61 5.46
CA ALA A 302 -11.98 17.60 5.54
C ALA A 302 -10.59 18.20 5.87
N LYS A 303 -10.56 19.37 6.53
CA LYS A 303 -9.30 20.01 6.98
C LYS A 303 -8.70 19.35 8.21
N GLU A 304 -9.54 18.83 9.10
CA GLU A 304 -9.06 18.10 10.27
C GLU A 304 -8.46 16.75 9.83
N VAL A 305 -7.18 16.53 10.15
CA VAL A 305 -6.48 15.27 9.89
C VAL A 305 -7.08 14.14 10.71
N THR A 306 -7.58 14.45 11.91
CA THR A 306 -8.01 13.51 12.93
C THR A 306 -9.52 13.27 12.96
N LYS A 307 -9.94 12.03 13.22
CA LYS A 307 -11.34 11.68 13.49
C LYS A 307 -11.46 10.71 14.66
N ARG A 308 -12.16 11.12 15.73
CA ARG A 308 -12.47 10.25 16.88
C ARG A 308 -13.92 9.81 16.83
N GLU A 309 -14.13 8.52 17.02
CA GLU A 309 -15.44 7.90 17.18
C GLU A 309 -15.74 7.72 18.68
N ALA A 310 -15.88 8.86 19.37
CA ALA A 310 -16.20 8.96 20.80
C ALA A 310 -16.64 10.40 21.14
N SER A 311 -17.25 10.59 22.30
CA SER A 311 -17.56 11.94 22.81
C SER A 311 -16.28 12.71 23.14
N GLU A 312 -16.32 14.04 23.07
CA GLU A 312 -15.16 14.88 23.37
C GLU A 312 -14.64 14.74 24.80
N SER A 313 -15.53 14.57 25.77
CA SER A 313 -15.16 14.26 27.16
C SER A 313 -14.39 12.95 27.29
N GLU A 314 -14.69 11.97 26.44
CA GLU A 314 -14.04 10.66 26.45
C GLU A 314 -12.67 10.73 25.76
N TRP A 315 -12.62 11.17 24.50
CA TRP A 315 -11.38 11.09 23.72
C TRP A 315 -10.33 12.11 24.11
N ARG A 316 -10.69 13.18 24.84
CA ARG A 316 -9.71 14.14 25.37
C ARG A 316 -8.65 13.48 26.26
N SER A 317 -8.98 12.34 26.88
CA SER A 317 -8.05 11.53 27.68
C SER A 317 -7.11 10.67 26.84
N TRP A 318 -7.42 10.43 25.56
CA TRP A 318 -6.64 9.54 24.69
C TRP A 318 -5.38 10.24 24.20
N THR A 319 -4.25 9.54 24.21
CA THR A 319 -2.95 10.11 23.82
C THR A 319 -2.79 10.13 22.30
N TRP A 320 -3.17 11.25 21.68
CA TRP A 320 -2.97 11.50 20.24
C TRP A 320 -2.10 12.74 20.09
N ARG A 321 -0.85 12.53 19.69
CA ARG A 321 0.19 13.57 19.66
C ARG A 321 0.66 13.80 18.23
N SER A 322 0.98 15.05 17.92
CA SER A 322 1.56 15.48 16.64
C SER A 322 2.86 16.23 16.89
N GLU A 323 3.94 15.78 16.27
CA GLU A 323 5.28 16.35 16.49
C GLU A 323 6.00 16.56 15.16
N ASN A 324 6.39 17.80 14.86
CA ASN A 324 7.10 18.17 13.61
C ASN A 324 6.38 17.78 12.31
N ASP A 325 5.06 17.55 12.37
CA ASP A 325 4.21 17.36 11.21
C ASP A 325 4.14 18.66 10.38
N LEU A 326 4.10 18.53 9.05
CA LEU A 326 3.90 19.64 8.13
C LEU A 326 2.46 19.66 7.64
N PHE A 327 1.74 20.72 7.98
CA PHE A 327 0.36 20.94 7.54
C PHE A 327 0.28 21.96 6.41
N LEU A 328 -0.43 21.62 5.36
CA LEU A 328 -0.61 22.44 4.16
C LEU A 328 -2.09 22.51 3.79
N ASN A 329 -2.47 23.57 3.08
CA ASN A 329 -3.84 23.83 2.62
C ASN A 329 -4.90 23.84 3.75
N GLY A 330 -4.53 24.34 4.92
CA GLY A 330 -5.41 24.43 6.09
C GLY A 330 -5.57 23.13 6.87
N ALA A 331 -4.78 22.09 6.56
CA ALA A 331 -4.74 20.89 7.40
C ALA A 331 -4.38 21.24 8.85
N TYR A 332 -4.94 20.51 9.81
CA TYR A 332 -4.54 20.61 11.22
C TYR A 332 -4.81 19.30 11.96
N PHE A 333 -4.09 19.09 13.05
CA PHE A 333 -4.24 17.94 13.94
C PHE A 333 -4.74 18.43 15.30
N ARG A 334 -5.88 17.94 15.79
CA ARG A 334 -6.31 18.19 17.17
C ARG A 334 -5.60 17.22 18.08
N GLU A 335 -4.69 17.67 18.92
CA GLU A 335 -4.01 16.80 19.90
C GLU A 335 -4.91 16.50 21.12
N SER A 336 -4.61 15.41 21.81
CA SER A 336 -5.27 15.02 23.06
C SER A 336 -4.35 14.18 23.95
N GLY A 337 -4.72 14.04 25.22
CA GLY A 337 -3.95 13.31 26.22
C GLY A 337 -2.61 13.97 26.56
N SER A 338 -2.01 13.48 27.65
CA SER A 338 -0.71 13.96 28.11
C SER A 338 0.40 13.46 27.20
N PRO A 339 1.45 14.26 26.93
CA PRO A 339 2.67 13.76 26.31
C PRO A 339 3.24 12.57 27.08
N LEU A 340 3.83 11.62 26.36
CA LEU A 340 4.46 10.45 26.97
C LEU A 340 5.80 10.88 27.62
N THR A 341 5.79 11.17 28.92
CA THR A 341 7.00 11.54 29.69
C THR A 341 7.99 10.37 29.82
N SER A 342 7.48 9.14 29.84
CA SER A 342 8.23 7.90 29.74
C SER A 342 7.52 6.99 28.75
N ASN A 343 8.04 6.90 27.53
CA ASN A 343 7.49 6.04 26.50
C ASN A 343 8.22 4.68 26.52
N PRO A 344 7.58 3.59 26.98
CA PRO A 344 8.23 2.27 27.05
C PRO A 344 8.63 1.75 25.66
N TYR A 345 8.00 2.26 24.59
CA TYR A 345 8.24 1.84 23.21
C TYR A 345 9.25 2.72 22.47
N GLN A 346 9.84 3.72 23.12
CA GLN A 346 10.74 4.69 22.47
C GLN A 346 11.88 4.01 21.70
N LYS A 347 12.44 2.91 22.23
CA LYS A 347 13.53 2.16 21.60
C LYS A 347 13.13 1.42 20.32
N ASN A 348 11.84 1.13 20.15
CA ASN A 348 11.28 0.43 19.00
C ASN A 348 10.69 1.39 17.96
N MET A 349 10.58 2.68 18.28
CA MET A 349 10.12 3.71 17.36
C MET A 349 11.21 4.15 16.40
N ILE A 350 10.79 4.65 15.24
CA ILE A 350 11.67 5.25 14.23
C ILE A 350 11.91 6.71 14.60
N SER A 351 13.16 7.18 14.57
CA SER A 351 13.43 8.61 14.71
C SER A 351 12.83 9.40 13.55
N ALA A 352 11.96 10.36 13.85
CA ALA A 352 11.26 11.14 12.83
C ALA A 352 12.14 12.24 12.20
N PHE A 353 12.06 12.37 10.89
CA PHE A 353 12.53 13.58 10.18
C PHE A 353 11.44 14.67 10.22
N PRO A 354 11.77 15.96 10.07
CA PRO A 354 10.75 16.99 9.91
C PRO A 354 9.86 16.77 8.68
N GLY A 355 8.56 17.09 8.77
CA GLY A 355 7.56 16.87 7.71
C GLY A 355 7.91 17.45 6.34
N LYS A 356 8.71 18.52 6.29
CA LYS A 356 9.21 19.11 5.03
C LYS A 356 10.06 18.17 4.17
N TYR A 357 10.67 17.14 4.74
CA TYR A 357 11.49 16.17 4.00
C TYR A 357 10.69 14.99 3.44
N VAL A 358 9.42 14.84 3.84
CA VAL A 358 8.59 13.68 3.49
C VAL A 358 8.51 13.45 1.99
N GLY A 359 8.31 14.49 1.18
CA GLY A 359 8.25 14.33 -0.28
C GLY A 359 9.53 13.72 -0.89
N GLN A 360 10.69 13.86 -0.25
CA GLN A 360 11.90 13.15 -0.64
C GLN A 360 11.93 11.73 -0.07
N LEU A 361 11.54 11.53 1.19
CA LEU A 361 11.55 10.25 1.90
C LEU A 361 10.61 9.22 1.28
N THR A 362 9.47 9.65 0.73
CA THR A 362 8.41 8.81 0.15
C THR A 362 8.42 8.76 -1.38
N ARG A 363 9.38 9.43 -2.03
CA ARG A 363 9.48 9.57 -3.50
C ARG A 363 9.41 8.24 -4.26
N PHE A 364 9.86 7.16 -3.64
CA PHE A 364 9.93 5.83 -4.24
C PHE A 364 8.92 4.84 -3.66
N ALA A 365 7.89 5.32 -2.97
CA ALA A 365 6.82 4.47 -2.44
C ALA A 365 6.15 3.64 -3.55
N GLY A 366 5.72 2.43 -3.20
CA GLY A 366 5.21 1.40 -4.09
C GLY A 366 6.31 0.55 -4.74
N PRO A 367 5.95 -0.49 -5.51
CA PRO A 367 6.91 -1.41 -6.10
C PRO A 367 7.91 -0.70 -7.00
N ARG A 368 9.12 -1.25 -7.09
CA ARG A 368 10.18 -0.70 -7.92
C ARG A 368 9.75 -0.78 -9.39
N LYS A 369 9.57 0.38 -10.02
CA LYS A 369 9.28 0.46 -11.47
C LYS A 369 10.48 -0.07 -12.26
N PHE A 370 10.23 -1.06 -13.12
CA PHE A 370 11.19 -1.51 -14.12
C PHE A 370 10.95 -0.76 -15.42
N LEU A 371 12.01 -0.25 -16.04
CA LEU A 371 11.99 0.07 -17.46
C LEU A 371 12.15 -1.26 -18.19
N ILE A 372 11.10 -1.73 -18.86
CA ILE A 372 11.25 -2.81 -19.83
C ILE A 372 12.04 -2.19 -20.99
N PHE A 373 13.33 -2.49 -21.07
CA PHE A 373 14.06 -2.32 -22.33
C PHE A 373 13.71 -3.55 -23.17
N GLU A 374 12.67 -3.44 -23.99
CA GLU A 374 12.50 -4.38 -25.09
C GLU A 374 13.67 -4.19 -26.04
N SER A 375 14.55 -5.18 -26.08
CA SER A 375 15.35 -5.47 -27.26
C SER A 375 14.37 -5.75 -28.40
N ILE A 376 14.17 -4.79 -29.29
CA ILE A 376 13.48 -5.00 -30.56
C ILE A 376 14.35 -5.97 -31.37
N ALA A 377 14.11 -7.27 -31.19
CA ALA A 377 14.40 -8.27 -32.21
C ALA A 377 13.09 -8.44 -32.99
N GLU A 378 13.19 -8.28 -34.31
CA GLU A 378 12.08 -8.26 -35.27
C GLU A 378 11.07 -9.39 -35.01
N GLY A 379 9.77 -9.04 -34.96
CA GLY A 379 8.71 -9.96 -35.32
C GLY A 379 7.64 -10.33 -34.28
N SER A 380 7.72 -9.92 -33.01
CA SER A 380 6.73 -10.32 -32.00
C SER A 380 5.96 -9.13 -31.42
N LYS A 381 4.74 -8.88 -31.93
CA LYS A 381 3.78 -7.94 -31.32
C LYS A 381 3.27 -8.54 -30.00
N VAL A 382 3.79 -8.07 -28.87
CA VAL A 382 3.14 -8.23 -27.56
C VAL A 382 2.58 -6.86 -27.18
N SER A 383 1.25 -6.77 -27.10
CA SER A 383 0.54 -5.56 -26.72
C SER A 383 0.83 -5.19 -25.26
N CYS A 384 1.45 -4.03 -25.05
CA CYS A 384 1.50 -3.38 -23.74
C CYS A 384 0.20 -2.60 -23.51
N CYS A 385 -0.67 -3.11 -22.62
CA CYS A 385 -1.79 -2.34 -22.10
C CYS A 385 -1.33 -1.49 -20.91
N VAL A 386 -1.34 -0.16 -21.08
CA VAL A 386 -1.28 0.81 -19.98
C VAL A 386 -2.56 1.63 -20.00
N ASN A 387 -3.38 1.48 -18.96
CA ASN A 387 -4.49 2.36 -18.56
C ASN A 387 -5.43 2.84 -19.67
N GLN A 388 -6.37 2.00 -20.08
CA GLN A 388 -7.80 2.26 -20.24
C GLN A 388 -8.43 0.96 -20.79
N GLY A 389 -9.73 0.75 -20.57
CA GLY A 389 -10.42 -0.51 -20.84
C GLY A 389 -10.20 -1.04 -22.26
N CYS A 390 -10.25 -2.37 -22.38
CA CYS A 390 -10.21 -3.06 -23.66
C CYS A 390 -11.42 -2.68 -24.52
N GLU A 391 -11.19 -2.13 -25.70
CA GLU A 391 -12.03 -2.33 -26.88
C GLU A 391 -11.09 -2.66 -28.07
N ASP A 392 -11.56 -3.57 -28.93
CA ASP A 392 -10.77 -4.32 -29.90
C ASP A 392 -10.08 -3.46 -30.99
N VAL A 393 -8.97 -4.01 -31.47
CA VAL A 393 -8.13 -3.45 -32.53
C VAL A 393 -8.82 -3.63 -33.88
N ASP A 394 -9.75 -2.74 -34.23
CA ASP A 394 -10.17 -2.51 -35.64
C ASP A 394 -10.91 -1.17 -35.89
N SER A 395 -11.07 -0.28 -34.89
CA SER A 395 -11.86 0.97 -35.07
C SER A 395 -11.08 2.28 -35.25
N CYS A 396 -9.74 2.30 -35.22
CA CYS A 396 -8.98 3.56 -35.38
C CYS A 396 -8.40 3.72 -36.79
N LYS A 397 -9.25 3.95 -37.79
CA LYS A 397 -8.79 4.42 -39.11
C LYS A 397 -9.65 5.44 -39.86
N GLU A 398 -10.68 6.02 -39.25
CA GLU A 398 -11.35 7.20 -39.80
C GLU A 398 -11.66 8.16 -38.66
N GLU A 399 -10.94 9.29 -38.62
CA GLU A 399 -11.34 10.60 -38.09
C GLU A 399 -10.10 11.50 -38.00
N ILE A 400 -9.55 11.80 -39.18
CA ILE A 400 -8.94 13.10 -39.45
C ILE A 400 -9.76 13.63 -40.61
N ASP A 401 -10.46 14.73 -40.34
CA ASP A 401 -11.35 15.52 -41.21
C ASP A 401 -12.85 15.35 -40.91
N GLU A 402 -13.33 16.09 -39.90
CA GLU A 402 -14.57 16.88 -39.99
C GLU A 402 -14.66 17.83 -38.80
N GLY A 403 -13.99 18.97 -38.96
CA GLY A 403 -14.13 20.11 -38.07
C GLY A 403 -15.44 20.84 -38.33
N PHE A 404 -16.31 20.86 -37.34
CA PHE A 404 -17.00 22.07 -36.90
C PHE A 404 -17.71 22.89 -38.01
N GLN A 405 -18.75 22.30 -38.63
CA GLN A 405 -19.85 23.07 -39.20
C GLN A 405 -21.18 22.54 -38.63
N GLU A 406 -21.63 23.13 -37.52
CA GLU A 406 -23.06 23.30 -37.27
C GLU A 406 -23.27 24.38 -36.20
N ALA A 407 -22.94 25.62 -36.58
CA ALA A 407 -23.50 26.80 -35.94
C ALA A 407 -24.68 27.27 -36.78
N THR A 408 -25.87 27.19 -36.18
CA THR A 408 -27.01 28.10 -36.39
C THR A 408 -27.52 28.28 -37.84
N THR A 409 -28.57 27.53 -38.20
CA THR A 409 -29.55 27.99 -39.18
C THR A 409 -30.98 27.75 -38.67
N ARG A 410 -31.58 28.79 -38.09
CA ARG A 410 -33.04 29.03 -38.08
C ARG A 410 -33.34 30.46 -37.59
N SER A 411 -33.46 31.40 -38.53
CA SER A 411 -34.41 32.52 -38.49
C SER A 411 -34.46 33.20 -39.87
N THR A 412 -35.48 32.86 -40.66
CA THR A 412 -36.53 33.77 -41.16
C THR A 412 -36.12 34.77 -42.25
N SER A 413 -36.65 34.53 -43.46
CA SER A 413 -36.90 35.53 -44.51
C SER A 413 -37.93 36.55 -44.06
N TRP A 414 -37.77 37.83 -44.46
CA TRP A 414 -38.74 38.72 -45.15
C TRP A 414 -38.18 40.16 -45.19
N ASN A 415 -38.03 40.69 -46.42
CA ASN A 415 -37.78 42.06 -46.88
C ASN A 415 -36.60 42.89 -46.31
#